data_AF-A0A947PYJ3-F1
#
_entry.id   AF-A0A947PYJ3-F1
#
_cell.length_a   1.000
_cell.length_b   1.000
_cell.length_c   1.000
_cell.angle_alpha   90.00
_cell.angle_beta   90.00
_cell.angle_gamma   90.00
#
_symmetry.space_group_name_H-M   'P 1'
#
loop_
_entity.id
_entity.type
_entity.pdbx_description
1 polymer ?
#
loop_
_entity_poly.entity_id
_entity_poly.type
_entity_poly.pdbx_seq_one_letter_code
_entity_poly.pdbx_strand_id
1 'polypeptide(L)'
;GGQHVNKTESAVRITHIPTGTVVSMQDEKSQIKNRARAMTILRSRLYEQERQRLADIRSADRKSQVGSGDRSERIRTYNYPQGRVTDHRINLTLYKLDSVVSGEDLDEIIEPLIAEDQAERMSALDF
;
A
#
# COMPACT_ATOMS: atom_id res chain seq x y z
N GLY A 1 -46.15 -11.06 7.69
CA GLY A 1 -46.92 -9.82 7.90
C GLY A 1 -48.15 -10.13 8.75
N GLY A 2 -48.62 -9.17 9.55
CA GLY A 2 -49.76 -9.33 10.47
C GLY A 2 -49.42 -8.98 11.92
N GLN A 3 -50.38 -9.17 12.84
CA GLN A 3 -50.24 -8.84 14.28
C GLN A 3 -48.96 -9.38 14.93
N HIS A 4 -48.43 -10.50 14.44
CA HIS A 4 -47.19 -11.10 14.93
C HIS A 4 -45.94 -10.24 14.66
N VAL A 5 -45.91 -9.42 13.60
CA VAL A 5 -44.80 -8.50 13.34
C VAL A 5 -44.82 -7.32 14.31
N ASN A 6 -46.01 -6.85 14.68
CA ASN A 6 -46.18 -5.74 15.62
C ASN A 6 -45.94 -6.16 17.08
N LYS A 7 -46.01 -7.46 17.40
CA LYS A 7 -45.85 -8.01 18.75
C LYS A 7 -44.47 -8.64 18.99
N THR A 8 -43.79 -9.10 17.94
CA THR A 8 -42.54 -9.86 18.06
C THR A 8 -41.36 -9.06 17.51
N GLU A 9 -40.45 -8.64 18.38
CA GLU A 9 -39.25 -7.87 18.06
C GLU A 9 -38.12 -8.79 17.52
N SER A 10 -38.24 -9.25 16.27
CA SER A 10 -37.23 -10.12 15.66
C SER A 10 -36.09 -9.38 14.95
N ALA A 11 -36.21 -8.08 14.71
CA ALA A 11 -35.20 -7.28 14.02
C ALA A 11 -33.94 -7.09 14.88
N VAL A 12 -32.76 -7.12 14.26
CA VAL A 12 -31.46 -6.95 14.92
C VAL A 12 -30.67 -5.84 14.24
N ARG A 13 -30.05 -4.99 15.05
CA ARG A 13 -29.05 -3.99 14.63
C ARG A 13 -27.77 -4.20 15.42
N ILE A 14 -26.64 -4.39 14.73
CA ILE A 14 -25.32 -4.56 15.34
C ILE A 14 -24.43 -3.40 14.88
N THR A 15 -23.74 -2.78 15.84
CA THR A 15 -22.75 -1.73 15.59
C THR A 15 -21.39 -2.23 16.04
N HIS A 16 -20.40 -2.25 15.15
CA HIS A 16 -19.01 -2.43 15.53
C HIS A 16 -18.45 -1.09 16.02
N ILE A 17 -18.35 -0.93 17.34
CA ILE A 17 -17.98 0.35 17.98
C ILE A 17 -16.64 0.90 17.46
N PRO A 18 -15.55 0.10 17.33
CA PRO A 18 -14.25 0.63 16.91
C PRO A 18 -14.23 1.22 15.50
N THR A 19 -15.01 0.67 14.55
CA THR A 19 -15.03 1.14 13.16
C THR A 19 -16.29 1.94 12.80
N GLY A 20 -17.27 2.00 13.70
CA GLY A 20 -18.59 2.58 13.44
C GLY A 20 -19.45 1.78 12.44
N THR A 21 -19.02 0.61 11.96
CA THR A 21 -19.76 -0.17 10.94
C THR A 21 -21.06 -0.71 11.52
N VAL A 22 -22.20 -0.32 10.92
CA VAL A 22 -23.54 -0.75 11.32
C VAL A 22 -24.10 -1.77 10.33
N VAL A 23 -24.72 -2.84 10.84
CA VAL A 23 -25.48 -3.83 10.06
C VAL A 23 -26.83 -4.05 10.72
N SER A 24 -27.91 -4.01 9.93
CA SER A 24 -29.27 -4.34 10.36
C SER A 24 -29.83 -5.53 9.59
N MET A 25 -30.63 -6.36 10.26
CA MET A 25 -31.21 -7.58 9.69
C MET A 25 -32.62 -7.83 10.24
N GLN A 26 -33.58 -8.09 9.36
CA GLN A 26 -34.99 -8.30 9.72
C GLN A 26 -35.70 -9.40 8.89
N ASP A 27 -34.94 -10.18 8.10
CA ASP A 27 -35.50 -11.10 7.12
C ASP A 27 -36.21 -12.30 7.77
N GLU A 28 -35.69 -12.76 8.91
CA GLU A 28 -36.20 -13.95 9.59
C GLU A 28 -37.17 -13.58 10.72
N LYS A 29 -38.10 -14.50 11.01
CA LYS A 29 -39.01 -14.38 12.17
C LYS A 29 -38.29 -14.54 13.52
N SER A 30 -37.06 -15.07 13.52
CA SER A 30 -36.26 -15.35 14.71
C SER A 30 -35.11 -14.34 14.84
N GLN A 31 -35.03 -13.69 16.00
CA GLN A 31 -33.95 -12.77 16.35
C GLN A 31 -32.57 -13.44 16.27
N ILE A 32 -32.44 -14.71 16.69
CA ILE A 32 -31.16 -15.44 16.68
C ILE A 32 -30.66 -15.63 15.25
N LYS A 33 -31.57 -15.99 14.32
CA LYS A 33 -31.23 -16.14 12.91
C LYS A 33 -30.82 -14.81 12.28
N ASN A 34 -31.53 -13.72 12.60
CA ASN A 34 -31.18 -12.38 12.16
C ASN A 34 -29.83 -11.93 12.72
N ARG A 35 -29.53 -12.22 13.99
CA ARG A 35 -28.23 -11.93 14.62
C ARG A 35 -27.09 -12.68 13.96
N ALA A 36 -27.27 -13.98 13.67
CA ALA A 36 -26.27 -14.79 13.00
C ALA A 36 -25.94 -14.24 11.60
N ARG A 37 -26.96 -13.93 10.78
CA ARG A 37 -26.75 -13.31 9.47
C ARG A 37 -26.10 -11.93 9.56
N ALA A 38 -26.57 -11.07 10.47
CA ALA A 38 -25.99 -9.75 10.69
C ALA A 38 -24.50 -9.84 11.06
N MET A 39 -24.12 -10.81 11.89
CA MET A 39 -22.71 -11.02 12.27
C MET A 39 -21.86 -11.48 11.08
N THR A 40 -22.36 -12.38 10.24
CA THR A 40 -21.65 -12.81 9.02
C THR A 40 -21.40 -11.64 8.08
N ILE A 41 -22.41 -10.79 7.86
CA ILE A 41 -22.28 -9.59 7.01
C ILE A 41 -21.30 -8.60 7.64
N LEU A 42 -21.40 -8.37 8.96
CA LEU A 42 -20.50 -7.46 9.66
C LEU A 42 -19.04 -7.91 9.53
N ARG A 43 -18.76 -9.19 9.74
CA ARG A 43 -17.42 -9.77 9.57
C ARG A 43 -16.90 -9.57 8.14
N SER A 44 -17.73 -9.83 7.13
CA SER A 44 -17.35 -9.63 5.72
C SER A 44 -17.04 -8.16 5.42
N ARG A 45 -17.85 -7.22 5.92
CA ARG A 45 -17.61 -5.77 5.74
C ARG A 45 -16.31 -5.32 6.40
N LEU A 46 -16.05 -5.75 7.63
CA LEU A 46 -14.82 -5.41 8.35
C LEU A 46 -13.57 -5.96 7.62
N TYR A 47 -13.66 -7.20 7.13
CA TYR A 47 -12.58 -7.79 6.36
C TYR A 47 -12.31 -7.02 5.06
N GLU A 48 -13.37 -6.66 4.33
CA GLU A 48 -13.26 -5.88 3.09
C GLU A 48 -12.62 -4.51 3.34
N GLN A 49 -13.07 -3.80 4.39
CA GLN A 49 -12.52 -2.51 4.78
C GLN A 49 -11.02 -2.59 5.07
N GLU A 50 -10.59 -3.58 5.86
CA GLU A 50 -9.18 -3.74 6.19
C GLU A 50 -8.34 -4.16 4.98
N ARG A 51 -8.88 -5.06 4.14
CA ARG A 51 -8.21 -5.46 2.89
C ARG A 51 -8.01 -4.27 1.96
N GLN A 52 -9.03 -3.42 1.83
CA GLN A 52 -8.95 -2.21 1.00
C GLN A 52 -7.93 -1.23 1.57
N ARG A 53 -7.95 -0.98 2.89
CA ARG A 53 -6.97 -0.13 3.57
C ARG A 53 -5.53 -0.57 3.30
N LEU A 54 -5.25 -1.88 3.42
CA LEU A 54 -3.93 -2.44 3.14
C LEU A 54 -3.57 -2.41 1.64
N ALA A 55 -4.54 -2.51 0.75
CA ALA A 55 -4.31 -2.36 -0.69
C ALA A 55 -3.97 -0.90 -1.04
N ASP A 56 -4.68 0.05 -0.45
CA ASP A 56 -4.48 1.49 -0.68
C ASP A 56 -3.10 1.94 -0.18
N ILE A 57 -2.69 1.51 1.03
CA ILE A 57 -1.34 1.77 1.56
C ILE A 57 -0.27 1.25 0.60
N ARG A 58 -0.37 -0.03 0.20
CA ARG A 58 0.61 -0.64 -0.73
C ARG A 58 0.61 0.04 -2.10
N SER A 59 -0.55 0.48 -2.58
CA SER A 59 -0.67 1.19 -3.85
C SER A 59 -0.03 2.57 -3.78
N ALA A 60 -0.23 3.30 -2.67
CA ALA A 60 0.41 4.58 -2.43
C ALA A 60 1.94 4.44 -2.34
N ASP A 61 2.44 3.49 -1.55
CA ASP A 61 3.88 3.22 -1.39
C ASP A 61 4.53 2.86 -2.73
N ARG A 62 3.87 2.03 -3.55
CA ARG A 62 4.36 1.69 -4.88
C ARG A 62 4.39 2.91 -5.80
N LYS A 63 3.33 3.72 -5.76
CA LYS A 63 3.23 4.91 -6.60
C LYS A 63 4.34 5.91 -6.26
N SER A 64 4.69 6.07 -4.99
CA SER A 64 5.81 6.94 -4.59
C SER A 64 7.18 6.37 -4.98
N GLN A 65 7.37 5.06 -5.04
CA GLN A 65 8.64 4.44 -5.43
C GLN A 65 8.91 4.48 -6.94
N VAL A 66 7.88 4.31 -7.77
CA VAL A 66 8.01 4.24 -9.23
C VAL A 66 7.88 5.62 -9.89
N GLY A 67 7.23 6.57 -9.22
CA GLY A 67 6.96 7.90 -9.77
C GLY A 67 5.86 7.88 -10.83
N SER A 68 5.87 8.88 -11.71
CA SER A 68 4.94 9.00 -12.84
C SER A 68 5.34 8.14 -14.05
N GLY A 69 6.59 7.67 -14.07
CA GLY A 69 7.17 6.95 -15.20
C GLY A 69 7.65 7.87 -16.33
N ASP A 70 7.65 9.18 -16.11
CA ASP A 70 8.21 10.13 -17.07
C ASP A 70 9.73 9.96 -17.22
N ARG A 71 10.24 10.22 -18.43
CA ARG A 71 11.66 10.09 -18.75
C ARG A 71 12.54 11.08 -17.98
N SER A 72 11.96 12.18 -17.51
CA SER A 72 12.64 13.17 -16.66
C SER A 72 12.93 12.64 -15.25
N GLU A 73 12.13 11.69 -14.75
CA GLU A 73 12.26 11.11 -13.40
C GLU A 73 13.22 9.91 -13.35
N ARG A 74 13.94 9.62 -14.45
CA ARG A 74 14.82 8.46 -14.50
C ARG A 74 15.97 8.62 -13.50
N ILE A 75 16.17 7.59 -12.69
CA ILE A 75 17.31 7.53 -11.76
C ILE A 75 18.60 7.07 -12.44
N ARG A 76 18.52 6.24 -13.49
CA ARG A 76 19.70 5.68 -14.18
C ARG A 76 19.50 5.54 -15.69
N THR A 77 20.56 5.79 -16.46
CA THR A 77 20.65 5.45 -17.89
C THR A 77 21.68 4.36 -18.08
N TYR A 78 21.29 3.27 -18.75
CA TYR A 78 22.21 2.24 -19.25
C TYR A 78 22.43 2.46 -20.75
N ASN A 79 23.66 2.77 -21.16
CA ASN A 79 24.03 3.07 -22.54
C ASN A 79 24.99 2.00 -23.06
N TYR A 80 24.43 0.99 -23.73
CA TYR A 80 25.16 -0.15 -24.30
C TYR A 80 26.17 0.24 -25.39
N PRO A 81 25.84 1.10 -26.38
CA PRO A 81 26.81 1.48 -27.41
C PRO A 81 28.09 2.12 -26.86
N GLN A 82 28.02 2.79 -25.71
CA GLN A 82 29.16 3.44 -25.07
C GLN A 82 29.66 2.69 -23.83
N GLY A 83 29.10 1.51 -23.53
CA GLY A 83 29.49 0.69 -22.38
C GLY A 83 29.40 1.39 -21.02
N ARG A 84 28.48 2.36 -20.87
CA ARG A 84 28.40 3.18 -19.65
C ARG A 84 27.04 3.13 -18.96
N VAL A 85 27.07 3.36 -17.65
CA VAL A 85 25.90 3.60 -16.82
C VAL A 85 26.05 4.95 -16.13
N THR A 86 24.98 5.74 -16.12
CA THR A 86 24.93 7.04 -15.43
C THR A 86 23.79 7.04 -14.44
N ASP A 87 24.08 7.29 -13.16
CA ASP A 87 23.08 7.56 -12.11
C ASP A 87 22.87 9.07 -11.97
N HIS A 88 21.65 9.52 -12.25
CA HIS A 88 21.30 10.95 -12.31
C HIS A 88 21.03 11.55 -10.93
N ARG A 89 20.89 10.73 -9.88
CA ARG A 89 20.65 11.23 -8.52
C ARG A 89 21.86 12.00 -7.99
N ILE A 90 23.06 11.53 -8.33
CA ILE A 90 24.34 12.11 -7.92
C ILE A 90 25.26 12.45 -9.11
N ASN A 91 24.74 12.36 -10.34
CA ASN A 91 25.49 12.56 -11.59
C ASN A 91 26.75 11.68 -11.74
N LEU A 92 26.75 10.48 -11.15
CA LEU A 92 27.84 9.51 -11.26
C LEU A 92 27.77 8.77 -12.61
N THR A 93 28.90 8.65 -13.31
CA THR A 93 28.99 7.87 -14.56
C THR A 93 30.14 6.86 -14.48
N LEU A 94 29.84 5.59 -14.75
CA LEU A 94 30.80 4.49 -14.80
C LEU A 94 30.86 3.91 -16.22
N TYR A 95 32.07 3.58 -16.70
CA TYR A 95 32.33 2.95 -18.00
C TYR A 95 32.55 1.44 -17.86
N LYS A 96 31.72 0.80 -17.04
CA LYS A 96 31.78 -0.63 -16.70
C LYS A 96 30.40 -1.27 -16.77
N LEU A 97 29.64 -0.97 -17.84
CA LEU A 97 28.23 -1.38 -17.95
C LEU A 97 28.03 -2.89 -17.73
N ASP A 98 28.86 -3.71 -18.37
CA ASP A 98 28.69 -5.17 -18.33
C ASP A 98 28.86 -5.71 -16.91
N SER A 99 29.88 -5.24 -16.17
CA SER A 99 30.13 -5.61 -14.77
C SER A 99 29.03 -5.12 -13.82
N VAL A 100 28.46 -3.95 -14.09
CA VAL A 100 27.34 -3.42 -13.30
C VAL A 100 26.07 -4.24 -13.53
N VAL A 101 25.82 -4.67 -14.78
CA VAL A 101 24.64 -5.48 -15.13
C VAL A 101 24.80 -6.92 -14.66
N SER A 102 26.02 -7.47 -14.65
CA SER A 102 26.30 -8.79 -14.06
C SER A 102 26.22 -8.78 -12.52
N GLY A 103 26.31 -7.60 -11.91
CA GLY A 103 26.20 -7.39 -10.47
C GLY A 103 27.54 -7.36 -9.73
N GLU A 104 28.65 -7.64 -10.41
CA GLU A 104 30.00 -7.68 -9.81
C GLU A 104 30.43 -6.29 -9.32
N ASP A 105 30.17 -5.25 -10.10
CA ASP A 105 30.58 -3.87 -9.79
C ASP A 105 29.37 -3.00 -9.40
N LEU A 106 28.26 -3.60 -8.94
CA LEU A 106 27.06 -2.84 -8.58
C LEU A 106 27.29 -1.94 -7.35
N ASP A 107 28.14 -2.37 -6.43
CA ASP A 107 28.48 -1.63 -5.22
C ASP A 107 29.19 -0.29 -5.53
N GLU A 108 29.90 -0.19 -6.67
CA GLU A 108 30.49 1.07 -7.15
C GLU A 108 29.43 2.15 -7.43
N ILE A 109 28.16 1.77 -7.58
CA ILE A 109 27.03 2.69 -7.69
C ILE A 109 26.34 2.87 -6.34
N ILE A 110 26.14 1.78 -5.58
CA ILE A 110 25.36 1.79 -4.34
C ILE A 110 26.08 2.57 -3.24
N GLU A 111 27.39 2.36 -3.04
CA GLU A 111 28.13 3.00 -1.96
C GLU A 111 28.13 4.53 -2.07
N PRO A 112 28.43 5.16 -3.23
CA PRO A 112 28.34 6.61 -3.38
C PRO A 112 26.94 7.17 -3.10
N LEU A 113 25.88 6.45 -3.48
CA LEU A 113 24.50 6.89 -3.23
C LEU A 113 24.16 6.86 -1.75
N ILE A 114 24.62 5.83 -1.03
CA ILE A 114 24.43 5.73 0.43
C ILE A 114 25.18 6.86 1.12
N ALA A 115 26.43 7.13 0.70
CA ALA A 115 27.24 8.20 1.26
C ALA A 115 26.58 9.57 1.08
N GLU A 116 26.04 9.85 -0.12
CA GLU A 116 25.32 11.11 -0.38
C GLU A 116 24.06 11.24 0.47
N ASP A 117 23.21 10.20 0.53
CA ASP A 117 21.98 10.21 1.37
C ASP A 117 22.32 10.41 2.86
N GLN A 118 23.41 9.81 3.34
CA GLN A 118 23.89 10.02 4.71
C GLN A 118 24.35 11.47 4.92
N ALA A 119 25.11 12.03 3.98
CA ALA A 119 25.58 13.41 4.05
C ALA A 119 24.41 14.41 4.05
N GLU A 120 23.41 14.21 3.18
CA GLU A 120 22.19 15.03 3.13
C GLU A 120 21.42 14.96 4.45
N ARG A 121 21.23 13.77 5.01
CA ARG A 121 20.54 13.58 6.30
C ARG A 121 21.27 14.24 7.47
N MET A 122 22.59 14.14 7.52
CA MET A 122 23.39 14.82 8.56
C MET A 122 23.28 16.34 8.42
N SER A 123 23.44 16.87 7.21
CA SER A 123 23.28 18.31 6.93
C SER A 123 21.90 18.83 7.33
N ALA A 124 20.84 18.06 7.09
CA ALA A 124 19.48 18.43 7.46
C ALA A 124 19.21 18.44 8.98
N LEU A 125 20.06 17.78 9.78
CA LEU A 125 19.96 17.76 11.25
C LEU A 125 20.78 18.87 11.93
N ASP A 126 21.76 19.46 11.22
CA ASP A 126 22.66 20.50 11.74
C ASP A 126 22.06 21.93 11.68
N PHE A 127 20.76 22.05 11.41
CA PHE A 127 19.96 23.30 11.42
C PHE A 127 18.74 23.19 12.34
#